data_AF-B0R8S3-F1
#
_entry.id   AF-B0R8S3-F1
#
_cell.length_a   1.000
_cell.length_b   1.000
_cell.length_c   1.000
_cell.angle_alpha   90.00
_cell.angle_beta   90.00
_cell.angle_gamma   90.00
#
_symmetry.space_group_name_H-M   'P 1'
#
loop_
_entity.id
_entity.type
_entity.pdbx_description
1 polymer ?
#
loop_
_entity_poly.entity_id
_entity_poly.type
_entity_poly.pdbx_seq_one_letter_code
_entity_poly.pdbx_strand_id
1 'polypeptide(L)'
;MDRDEHERDGLAADGGVVAATSTTTTPGGDLQQPSISDEDHQEDSQPRTERARTEEMDVSLLRKGGVYEVQSASGNTYEVDVASKTCTCPDFTKRRPSGGCKHLRRVDIEIRSGTAPRPDGRLPATGDVTEQLSERILELEQEIDEREARRRELEATVAVLEELSIR
;
A
#
# COMPACT_ATOMS: atom_id res chain seq x y z
N MET A 1 51.45 -47.04 -30.30
CA MET A 1 51.45 -46.29 -29.05
C MET A 1 49.98 -46.27 -28.61
N ASP A 2 49.51 -47.44 -28.15
CA ASP A 2 49.04 -47.64 -26.76
C ASP A 2 47.61 -47.09 -26.61
N ARG A 3 46.58 -47.77 -26.09
CA ARG A 3 46.41 -49.05 -25.39
C ARG A 3 44.88 -49.24 -25.26
N ASP A 4 44.44 -50.49 -25.27
CA ASP A 4 43.27 -51.09 -24.59
C ASP A 4 41.85 -50.50 -24.89
N GLU A 5 40.90 -51.17 -25.57
CA GLU A 5 40.17 -52.40 -25.15
C GLU A 5 39.61 -52.25 -23.71
N HIS A 6 38.32 -52.35 -23.35
CA HIS A 6 37.24 -53.28 -23.71
C HIS A 6 35.95 -52.78 -22.97
N GLU A 7 34.75 -52.89 -23.55
CA GLU A 7 33.72 -53.90 -23.16
C GLU A 7 32.75 -53.41 -22.05
N ARG A 8 31.54 -52.94 -22.39
CA ARG A 8 30.23 -53.63 -22.58
C ARG A 8 29.39 -53.78 -21.30
N ASP A 9 28.09 -53.64 -21.55
CA ASP A 9 26.92 -54.20 -20.84
C ASP A 9 26.74 -53.78 -19.38
N GLY A 10 25.59 -53.28 -18.92
CA GLY A 10 24.21 -53.56 -19.26
C GLY A 10 23.44 -53.68 -17.94
N LEU A 11 22.10 -53.67 -18.03
CA LEU A 11 21.12 -54.11 -17.03
C LEU A 11 20.60 -53.08 -16.00
N ALA A 12 19.29 -52.91 -16.07
CA ALA A 12 18.40 -52.44 -15.01
C ALA A 12 18.33 -53.45 -13.84
N ALA A 13 18.00 -52.99 -12.64
CA ALA A 13 17.36 -53.81 -11.61
C ALA A 13 16.64 -52.96 -10.56
N ASP A 14 15.47 -53.47 -10.19
CA ASP A 14 14.55 -53.00 -9.18
C ASP A 14 14.87 -53.69 -7.83
N GLY A 15 14.44 -53.11 -6.71
CA GLY A 15 14.47 -53.72 -5.38
C GLY A 15 15.53 -53.10 -4.44
N GLY A 16 15.31 -52.96 -3.13
CA GLY A 16 14.23 -53.42 -2.29
C GLY A 16 14.41 -52.87 -0.87
N VAL A 17 13.43 -53.23 -0.05
CA VAL A 17 13.17 -52.86 1.34
C VAL A 17 14.30 -53.20 2.34
N VAL A 18 14.38 -52.44 3.43
CA VAL A 18 14.65 -53.00 4.76
C VAL A 18 13.69 -52.42 5.79
N ALA A 19 12.93 -53.29 6.44
CA ALA A 19 12.31 -53.02 7.72
C ALA A 19 13.23 -53.59 8.81
N ALA A 20 13.46 -52.82 9.86
CA ALA A 20 13.92 -53.35 11.14
C ALA A 20 13.04 -52.76 12.24
N THR A 21 12.15 -53.60 12.76
CA THR A 21 11.41 -53.40 14.00
C THR A 21 12.31 -53.71 15.19
N SER A 22 12.26 -52.91 16.25
CA SER A 22 12.25 -53.40 17.63
C SER A 22 11.71 -52.34 18.59
N THR A 23 10.43 -52.55 18.89
CA THR A 23 9.66 -52.28 20.11
C THR A 23 10.40 -51.73 21.32
N THR A 24 9.89 -50.63 21.88
CA THR A 24 9.68 -50.50 23.34
C THR A 24 8.42 -49.67 23.59
N THR A 25 7.45 -50.30 24.21
CA THR A 25 6.20 -49.73 24.71
C THR A 25 6.40 -49.32 26.17
N THR A 26 5.95 -48.11 26.57
CA THR A 26 5.11 -47.82 27.76
C THR A 26 4.93 -46.29 27.89
N PRO A 27 3.75 -45.80 28.36
CA PRO A 27 3.10 -44.61 27.85
C PRO A 27 3.15 -43.43 28.83
N GLY A 28 2.92 -42.22 28.30
CA GLY A 28 2.54 -41.09 29.14
C GLY A 28 2.74 -39.75 28.44
N GLY A 29 1.63 -39.06 28.19
CA GLY A 29 1.57 -37.60 28.23
C GLY A 29 2.04 -36.85 26.99
N ASP A 30 1.07 -36.19 26.37
CA ASP A 30 1.20 -34.92 25.66
C ASP A 30 1.87 -34.94 24.27
N LEU A 31 0.99 -35.03 23.27
CA LEU A 31 1.21 -34.52 21.92
C LEU A 31 1.47 -33.00 21.99
N GLN A 32 2.68 -32.59 22.34
CA GLN A 32 3.12 -31.25 22.04
C GLN A 32 3.46 -31.20 20.55
N GLN A 33 2.49 -30.75 19.75
CA GLN A 33 2.77 -30.31 18.39
C GLN A 33 3.91 -29.27 18.47
N PRO A 34 4.94 -29.33 17.61
CA PRO A 34 5.83 -28.20 17.45
C PRO A 34 4.98 -27.06 16.90
N SER A 35 4.60 -26.13 17.77
CA SER A 35 4.07 -24.84 17.38
C SER A 35 5.19 -24.13 16.63
N ILE A 36 5.19 -24.29 15.31
CA ILE A 36 5.86 -23.35 14.41
C ILE A 36 5.30 -21.98 14.76
N SER A 37 6.05 -21.24 15.56
CA SER A 37 5.73 -19.87 15.90
C SER A 37 5.73 -19.07 14.61
N ASP A 38 4.57 -18.56 14.22
CA ASP A 38 4.35 -17.59 13.14
C ASP A 38 5.02 -16.22 13.42
N GLU A 39 6.11 -16.20 14.19
CA GLU A 39 6.69 -15.00 14.78
C GLU A 39 7.78 -14.38 13.88
N ASP A 40 8.30 -15.09 12.88
CA ASP A 40 9.41 -14.62 12.02
C ASP A 40 8.97 -13.94 10.69
N HIS A 41 7.67 -13.75 10.46
CA HIS A 41 7.16 -13.17 9.21
C HIS A 41 6.49 -11.79 9.36
N GLN A 42 6.40 -11.26 10.59
CA GLN A 42 5.75 -9.97 10.84
C GLN A 42 6.70 -8.77 10.68
N GLU A 43 8.01 -8.94 10.93
CA GLU A 43 8.99 -7.83 10.87
C GLU A 43 9.19 -7.24 9.48
N ASP A 44 9.05 -8.03 8.41
CA ASP A 44 9.28 -7.57 7.03
C ASP A 44 8.14 -6.66 6.50
N SER A 45 7.01 -6.58 7.23
CA SER A 45 5.83 -5.81 6.80
C SER A 45 5.97 -4.30 7.03
N GLN A 46 6.68 -3.88 8.08
CA GLN A 46 6.78 -2.48 8.49
C GLN A 46 7.62 -1.65 7.50
N PRO A 47 8.85 -2.06 7.11
CA PRO A 47 9.64 -1.32 6.13
C PRO A 47 8.95 -1.17 4.77
N ARG A 48 8.17 -2.17 4.35
CA ARG A 48 7.40 -2.11 3.10
C ARG A 48 6.23 -1.16 3.16
N THR A 49 5.58 -1.06 4.32
CA THR A 49 4.48 -0.11 4.51
C THR A 49 5.02 1.31 4.49
N GLU A 50 6.19 1.55 5.09
CA GLU A 50 6.86 2.84 5.03
C GLU A 50 7.27 3.21 3.61
N ARG A 51 7.96 2.32 2.89
CA ARG A 51 8.32 2.55 1.47
C ARG A 51 7.10 2.75 0.58
N ALA A 52 6.04 1.98 0.83
CA ALA A 52 4.77 2.19 0.15
C ALA A 52 4.15 3.55 0.46
N ARG A 53 4.52 4.26 1.54
CA ARG A 53 4.05 5.64 1.79
C ARG A 53 4.99 6.69 1.23
N THR A 54 6.31 6.44 1.23
CA THR A 54 7.32 7.48 1.01
C THR A 54 7.91 7.49 -0.40
N GLU A 55 7.98 6.34 -1.09
CA GLU A 55 8.53 6.32 -2.45
C GLU A 55 7.59 6.99 -3.46
N GLU A 56 8.15 7.60 -4.49
CA GLU A 56 7.34 8.15 -5.59
C GLU A 56 6.70 7.02 -6.39
N MET A 57 5.37 7.01 -6.44
CA MET A 57 4.59 6.02 -7.17
C MET A 57 3.31 6.69 -7.66
N ASP A 58 2.92 6.45 -8.91
CA ASP A 58 1.64 6.87 -9.48
C ASP A 58 0.72 5.65 -9.56
N VAL A 59 -0.50 5.78 -9.05
CA VAL A 59 -1.52 4.74 -9.07
C VAL A 59 -2.70 5.21 -9.91
N SER A 60 -3.05 4.43 -10.93
CA SER A 60 -4.22 4.68 -11.75
C SER A 60 -5.12 3.45 -11.82
N LEU A 61 -6.42 3.66 -11.90
CA LEU A 61 -7.36 2.55 -12.09
C LEU A 61 -7.34 2.12 -13.56
N LEU A 62 -6.78 0.94 -13.83
CA LEU A 62 -6.66 0.41 -15.19
C LEU A 62 -7.99 -0.20 -15.68
N ARG A 63 -8.67 -0.98 -14.83
CA ARG A 63 -9.96 -1.62 -15.16
C ARG A 63 -10.89 -1.64 -13.94
N LYS A 64 -12.18 -1.35 -14.19
CA LYS A 64 -13.25 -1.58 -13.20
C LYS A 64 -13.21 -3.04 -12.74
N GLY A 65 -13.46 -3.26 -11.45
CA GLY A 65 -13.25 -4.54 -10.80
C GLY A 65 -11.97 -4.59 -9.94
N GLY A 66 -11.23 -3.48 -9.85
CA GLY A 66 -10.11 -3.32 -8.92
C GLY A 66 -8.75 -3.72 -9.48
N VAL A 67 -8.55 -3.59 -10.79
CA VAL A 67 -7.21 -3.70 -11.39
C VAL A 67 -6.62 -2.31 -11.55
N TYR A 68 -5.50 -2.09 -10.89
CA TYR A 68 -4.76 -0.83 -10.87
C TYR A 68 -3.43 -0.99 -11.59
N GLU A 69 -2.99 0.07 -12.24
CA GLU A 69 -1.64 0.21 -12.74
C GLU A 69 -0.85 1.06 -11.74
N VAL A 70 0.38 0.62 -11.46
CA VAL A 70 1.28 1.33 -10.54
C VAL A 70 2.60 1.59 -11.24
N GLN A 71 2.87 2.87 -11.55
CA GLN A 71 4.17 3.31 -12.01
C GLN A 71 5.06 3.55 -10.79
N SER A 72 6.19 2.87 -10.73
CA SER A 72 7.15 2.97 -9.64
C SER A 72 8.20 4.06 -9.90
N ALA A 73 8.85 4.56 -8.85
CA ALA A 73 9.99 5.49 -8.94
C ALA A 73 11.11 5.03 -9.90
N SER A 74 11.25 3.72 -10.15
CA SER A 74 12.23 3.19 -11.09
C SER A 74 11.77 3.24 -12.56
N GLY A 75 10.61 3.84 -12.86
CA GLY A 75 10.00 3.87 -14.19
C GLY A 75 9.36 2.55 -14.65
N ASN A 76 9.28 1.55 -13.76
CA ASN A 76 8.62 0.28 -14.08
C ASN A 76 7.15 0.34 -13.72
N THR A 77 6.32 -0.31 -14.52
CA THR A 77 4.88 -0.33 -14.34
C THR A 77 4.39 -1.74 -14.00
N TYR A 78 3.51 -1.83 -13.00
CA TYR A 78 2.99 -3.11 -12.51
C TYR A 78 1.46 -3.08 -12.40
N GLU A 79 0.81 -4.20 -12.74
CA GLU A 79 -0.62 -4.37 -12.50
C GLU A 79 -0.82 -4.94 -11.08
N VAL A 80 -1.79 -4.37 -10.37
CA VAL A 80 -2.21 -4.76 -9.03
C VAL A 80 -3.70 -5.07 -9.07
N ASP A 81 -4.06 -6.30 -8.76
CA ASP A 81 -5.45 -6.71 -8.58
C ASP A 81 -5.74 -6.79 -7.08
N VAL A 82 -6.54 -5.84 -6.59
CA VAL A 82 -6.88 -5.75 -5.16
C VAL A 82 -7.89 -6.83 -4.74
N ALA A 83 -8.71 -7.33 -5.66
CA ALA A 83 -9.71 -8.36 -5.38
C ALA A 83 -9.04 -9.71 -5.17
N SER A 84 -8.10 -10.07 -6.06
CA SER A 84 -7.29 -11.29 -5.91
C SER A 84 -6.06 -11.11 -5.00
N LYS A 85 -5.79 -9.87 -4.55
CA LYS A 85 -4.60 -9.48 -3.77
C LYS A 85 -3.30 -9.89 -4.47
N THR A 86 -3.20 -9.61 -5.76
CA THR A 86 -2.05 -9.97 -6.59
C THR A 86 -1.36 -8.76 -7.20
N CYS A 87 -0.07 -8.91 -7.52
CA CYS A 87 0.72 -7.89 -8.20
C CYS A 87 1.70 -8.53 -9.18
N THR A 88 1.93 -7.93 -10.34
CA THR A 88 2.88 -8.43 -11.35
C THR A 88 4.34 -8.13 -11.02
N CYS A 89 4.63 -7.43 -9.91
CA CYS A 89 6.00 -7.07 -9.57
C CYS A 89 6.85 -8.28 -9.11
N PRO A 90 8.16 -8.27 -9.35
CA PRO A 90 9.06 -9.38 -8.95
C PRO A 90 9.09 -9.65 -7.44
N ASP A 91 8.89 -8.63 -6.61
CA ASP A 91 8.89 -8.77 -5.14
C ASP A 91 7.72 -9.63 -4.66
N PHE A 92 6.56 -9.51 -5.33
CA PHE A 92 5.38 -10.28 -4.97
C PHE A 92 5.53 -11.77 -5.27
N THR A 93 6.07 -12.13 -6.44
CA THR A 93 6.33 -13.53 -6.82
C THR A 93 7.29 -14.22 -5.84
N LYS A 94 8.29 -13.49 -5.35
CA LYS A 94 9.32 -14.03 -4.44
C LYS A 94 8.83 -14.23 -3.00
N ARG A 95 7.73 -13.58 -2.59
CA ARG A 95 7.31 -13.48 -1.18
C ARG A 95 5.87 -13.96 -0.93
N ARG A 96 5.30 -14.73 -1.86
CA ARG A 96 4.04 -15.45 -1.60
C ARG A 96 4.27 -16.56 -0.55
N PRO A 97 3.31 -16.82 0.36
CA PRO A 97 1.96 -16.23 0.42
C PRO A 97 1.79 -15.01 1.34
N SER A 98 2.71 -14.71 2.26
CA SER A 98 2.46 -13.79 3.39
C SER A 98 3.12 -12.39 3.31
N GLY A 99 4.16 -12.19 2.48
CA GLY A 99 4.97 -10.96 2.55
C GLY A 99 4.34 -9.72 1.90
N GLY A 100 3.46 -9.91 0.91
CA GLY A 100 2.94 -8.82 0.07
C GLY A 100 4.05 -8.00 -0.60
N CYS A 101 3.68 -7.00 -1.40
CA CYS A 101 4.63 -6.06 -1.98
C CYS A 101 4.24 -4.62 -1.64
N LYS A 102 5.18 -3.68 -1.80
CA LYS A 102 4.90 -2.25 -1.60
C LYS A 102 3.76 -1.74 -2.51
N HIS A 103 3.63 -2.28 -3.73
CA HIS A 103 2.60 -1.85 -4.69
C HIS A 103 1.18 -2.16 -4.19
N LEU A 104 0.95 -3.36 -3.65
CA LEU A 104 -0.34 -3.72 -3.04
C LEU A 104 -0.69 -2.79 -1.87
N ARG A 105 0.30 -2.47 -1.02
CA ARG A 105 0.11 -1.57 0.13
C ARG A 105 -0.17 -0.13 -0.32
N ARG A 106 0.56 0.36 -1.32
CA ARG A 106 0.37 1.68 -1.93
C ARG A 106 -1.05 1.84 -2.47
N VAL A 107 -1.51 0.88 -3.28
CA VAL A 107 -2.87 0.89 -3.84
C VAL A 107 -3.94 0.88 -2.73
N ASP A 108 -3.77 0.03 -1.71
CA ASP A 108 -4.70 -0.01 -0.57
C ASP A 108 -4.74 1.33 0.20
N ILE A 109 -3.57 1.96 0.42
CA ILE A 109 -3.48 3.27 1.07
C ILE A 109 -4.23 4.32 0.25
N GLU A 110 -3.99 4.39 -1.06
CA GLU A 110 -4.58 5.43 -1.92
C GLU A 110 -6.07 5.25 -2.16
N ILE A 111 -6.57 4.01 -2.20
CA ILE A 111 -8.02 3.75 -2.22
C ILE A 111 -8.65 4.22 -0.90
N ARG A 112 -8.03 3.92 0.25
CA ARG A 112 -8.55 4.30 1.57
C ARG A 112 -8.48 5.81 1.82
N SER A 113 -7.46 6.49 1.30
CA SER A 113 -7.36 7.96 1.37
C SER A 113 -8.23 8.68 0.33
N GLY A 114 -8.82 7.96 -0.62
CA GLY A 114 -9.58 8.53 -1.73
C GLY A 114 -8.70 9.16 -2.82
N THR A 115 -7.38 9.02 -2.77
CA THR A 115 -6.50 9.58 -3.80
C THR A 115 -6.62 8.81 -5.12
N ALA A 116 -6.87 7.51 -5.07
CA ALA A 116 -7.16 6.68 -6.23
C ALA A 116 -8.67 6.39 -6.36
N PRO A 117 -9.19 6.20 -7.59
CA PRO A 117 -10.57 5.75 -7.78
C PRO A 117 -10.85 4.43 -7.06
N ARG A 118 -12.06 4.29 -6.53
CA ARG A 118 -12.53 3.03 -5.93
C ARG A 118 -12.58 1.90 -6.98
N PRO A 119 -12.55 0.62 -6.58
CA PRO A 119 -12.58 -0.51 -7.51
C PRO A 119 -13.79 -0.54 -8.47
N ASP A 120 -14.91 0.09 -8.10
CA ASP A 120 -16.11 0.26 -8.95
C ASP A 120 -15.97 1.41 -9.98
N GLY A 121 -14.86 2.16 -9.92
CA GLY A 121 -14.55 3.31 -10.77
C GLY A 121 -15.11 4.63 -10.26
N ARG A 122 -15.72 4.68 -9.06
CA ARG A 122 -16.17 5.94 -8.48
C ARG A 122 -15.02 6.67 -7.80
N LEU A 123 -14.96 7.98 -7.99
CA LEU A 123 -14.11 8.86 -7.19
C LEU A 123 -14.60 8.88 -5.74
N PRO A 124 -13.73 9.19 -4.75
CA PRO A 124 -14.20 9.43 -3.38
C PRO A 124 -15.26 10.53 -3.37
N ALA A 125 -16.17 10.47 -2.39
CA ALA A 125 -17.07 11.57 -2.15
C ALA A 125 -16.25 12.78 -1.65
N THR A 126 -16.26 13.88 -2.39
CA THR A 126 -15.65 15.15 -1.97
C THR A 126 -16.59 15.99 -1.11
N GLY A 127 -17.76 15.45 -0.74
CA GLY A 127 -18.85 16.17 -0.06
C GLY A 127 -18.36 16.92 1.18
N ASP A 128 -17.65 16.22 2.05
CA ASP A 128 -17.13 16.76 3.31
C ASP A 128 -16.19 17.95 3.07
N VAL A 129 -15.31 17.87 2.07
CA VAL A 129 -14.35 18.95 1.75
C VAL A 129 -15.07 20.14 1.13
N THR A 130 -16.05 19.91 0.27
CA THR A 130 -16.81 20.99 -0.38
C THR A 130 -17.68 21.76 0.60
N GLU A 131 -18.27 21.08 1.58
CA GLU A 131 -19.08 21.70 2.63
C GLU A 131 -18.18 22.52 3.56
N GLN A 132 -17.06 21.96 4.03
CA GLN A 132 -16.06 22.68 4.84
C GLN A 132 -15.54 23.94 4.14
N LEU A 133 -15.23 23.85 2.83
CA LEU A 133 -14.77 25.00 2.06
C LEU A 133 -15.87 26.06 1.93
N SER A 134 -17.11 25.64 1.75
CA SER A 134 -18.26 26.55 1.63
C SER A 134 -18.52 27.30 2.93
N GLU A 135 -18.48 26.63 4.08
CA GLU A 135 -18.54 27.28 5.40
C GLU A 135 -17.39 28.27 5.59
N ARG A 136 -16.16 27.87 5.24
CA ARG A 136 -14.99 28.73 5.39
C ARG A 136 -15.04 29.95 4.48
N ILE A 137 -15.61 29.84 3.28
CA ILE A 137 -15.84 30.97 2.38
C ILE A 137 -16.80 31.97 3.02
N LEU A 138 -17.93 31.51 3.58
CA LEU A 138 -18.90 32.39 4.23
C LEU A 138 -18.30 33.13 5.43
N GLU A 139 -17.47 32.45 6.22
CA GLU A 139 -16.74 33.11 7.33
C GLU A 139 -15.81 34.22 6.82
N LEU A 140 -15.09 33.97 5.72
CA LEU A 140 -14.20 34.96 5.12
C LEU A 140 -14.98 36.15 4.54
N GLU A 141 -16.13 35.91 3.91
CA GLU A 141 -17.01 36.96 3.39
C GLU A 141 -17.50 37.88 4.51
N GLN A 142 -17.94 37.31 5.64
CA GLN A 142 -18.31 38.11 6.82
C GLN A 142 -17.12 38.94 7.33
N GLU A 143 -15.94 38.33 7.40
CA GLU A 143 -14.74 39.02 7.88
C GLU A 143 -14.31 40.15 6.94
N ILE A 144 -14.54 40.00 5.63
CA ILE A 144 -14.33 41.06 4.64
C ILE A 144 -15.31 42.21 4.91
N ASP A 145 -16.60 41.92 5.03
CA ASP A 145 -17.63 42.94 5.27
C ASP A 145 -17.36 43.76 6.54
N GLU A 146 -16.96 43.09 7.63
CA GLU A 146 -16.57 43.74 8.89
C GLU A 146 -15.36 44.66 8.71
N ARG A 147 -14.33 44.20 7.98
CA ARG A 147 -13.15 45.03 7.68
C ARG A 147 -13.50 46.22 6.80
N GLU A 148 -14.40 46.06 5.85
CA GLU A 148 -14.84 47.16 5.00
C GLU A 148 -15.66 48.19 5.76
N ALA A 149 -16.51 47.75 6.69
CA ALA A 149 -17.25 48.64 7.59
C ALA A 149 -16.30 49.46 8.46
N ARG A 150 -15.30 48.80 9.07
CA ARG A 150 -14.26 49.49 9.85
C ARG A 150 -13.45 50.46 9.00
N ARG A 151 -13.12 50.10 7.76
CA ARG A 151 -12.43 51.00 6.82
C ARG A 151 -13.25 52.26 6.56
N ARG A 152 -14.54 52.11 6.28
CA ARG A 152 -15.46 53.25 6.07
C ARG A 152 -15.56 54.16 7.29
N GLU A 153 -15.63 53.59 8.50
CA GLU A 153 -15.64 54.37 9.73
C GLU A 153 -14.35 55.17 9.91
N LEU A 154 -13.19 54.52 9.73
CA LEU A 154 -11.89 55.18 9.80
C LEU A 154 -11.75 56.29 8.76
N GLU A 155 -12.14 56.05 7.51
CA GLU A 155 -12.15 57.05 6.43
C GLU A 155 -12.98 58.28 6.81
N ALA A 156 -14.18 58.08 7.39
CA ALA A 156 -15.01 59.17 7.87
C ALA A 156 -14.33 59.94 9.02
N THR A 157 -13.67 59.25 9.96
CA THR A 157 -12.95 59.93 11.05
C THR A 157 -11.77 60.76 10.54
N VAL A 158 -11.04 60.25 9.55
CA VAL A 158 -9.93 60.96 8.91
C VAL A 158 -10.44 62.23 8.22
N ALA A 159 -11.51 62.14 7.45
CA ALA A 159 -12.10 63.29 6.77
C ALA A 159 -12.47 64.43 7.74
N VAL A 160 -13.07 64.10 8.90
CA VAL A 160 -13.40 65.09 9.94
C VAL A 160 -12.14 65.75 10.52
N LEU A 161 -11.08 64.96 10.79
CA LEU A 161 -9.82 65.50 11.30
C LEU A 161 -9.14 66.43 10.29
N GLU A 162 -9.20 66.10 9.01
CA GLU A 162 -8.68 66.94 7.92
C GLU A 162 -9.43 68.28 7.85
N GLU A 163 -10.76 68.29 7.92
CA GLU A 163 -11.55 69.53 7.93
C GLU A 163 -11.23 70.44 9.13
N LEU A 164 -10.99 69.85 10.31
CA LEU A 164 -10.60 70.59 11.50
C LEU A 164 -9.18 71.15 11.41
N SER A 165 -8.27 70.45 10.73
CA SER A 165 -6.88 70.88 10.57
C SER A 165 -6.70 72.00 9.53
N ILE A 166 -7.72 72.30 8.71
CA ILE A 166 -7.70 73.38 7.71
C ILE A 166 -8.24 74.70 8.28
N ARG A 167 -8.87 74.68 9.47
CA ARG A 167 -9.30 75.87 10.21
C ARG A 167 -8.24 76.37 11.18
#